data_AF-D7EJ76-F1
#
_entry.id   AF-D7EJ76-F1
#
_cell.length_a   1.000
_cell.length_b   1.000
_cell.length_c   1.000
_cell.angle_alpha   90.00
_cell.angle_beta   90.00
_cell.angle_gamma   90.00
#
_symmetry.space_group_name_H-M   'P 1'
#
loop_
_entity.id
_entity.type
_entity.pdbx_description
1 polymer ?
#
loop_
_entity_poly.entity_id
_entity_poly.type
_entity_poly.pdbx_seq_one_letter_code
_entity_poly.pdbx_strand_id
1 'polypeptide(L)'
;MFILPSERTLKATLAQVSIRPGISNQLFNVLSRKIGRNKRDRICTIIFDEIQIQPHLDYLLHEDRVIGFEDDGTKRSGAVADDVAVFMLRASSIVSFYKHIVAEATAVGFNIIASVCDMGSNNIKAINDLLDYSKRLQTSEDDVVLDNVIRIPLRDNQYHEVIPLFDPSYLLKAFRNGLLERDCQFTWSRGQQQRIVAKWAYIERMDQIFDSVKQLSLQDVHGDSDDLARYAVGYIGGFLVHKLSLEKYECDICQRNLQHTAIQITITTGWWKCWNMIVKSTKG
;
A
#
# COMPACT_ATOMS: atom_id res chain seq x y z
N MET A 1 24.47 8.73 -12.47
CA MET A 1 25.03 7.38 -12.71
C MET A 1 24.84 6.59 -11.43
N PHE A 2 23.99 5.56 -11.42
CA PHE A 2 23.78 4.74 -10.22
C PHE A 2 24.82 3.63 -10.19
N ILE A 3 25.59 3.53 -9.10
CA ILE A 3 26.57 2.48 -8.88
C ILE A 3 25.82 1.31 -8.24
N LEU A 4 25.40 0.34 -9.07
CA LEU A 4 24.76 -0.88 -8.63
C LEU A 4 25.61 -2.10 -9.05
N PRO A 5 25.63 -3.18 -8.25
CA PRO A 5 26.33 -4.40 -8.63
C PRO A 5 25.71 -5.02 -9.88
N SER A 6 26.52 -5.77 -10.63
CA SER A 6 26.04 -6.52 -11.79
C SER A 6 25.07 -7.63 -11.35
N GLU A 7 24.17 -8.05 -12.26
CA GLU A 7 23.28 -9.19 -12.03
C GLU A 7 24.05 -10.45 -11.60
N ARG A 8 25.21 -10.68 -12.22
CA ARG A 8 26.10 -11.80 -11.89
C ARG A 8 26.58 -11.72 -10.44
N THR A 9 27.02 -10.53 -10.01
CA THR A 9 27.45 -10.29 -8.63
C THR A 9 26.30 -10.52 -7.66
N LEU A 10 25.09 -10.04 -7.98
CA LEU A 10 23.91 -10.21 -7.13
C LEU A 10 23.54 -11.70 -6.98
N LYS A 11 23.50 -12.46 -8.09
CA LYS A 11 23.22 -13.90 -8.07
C LYS A 11 24.26 -14.67 -7.26
N ALA A 12 25.54 -14.33 -7.41
CA ALA A 12 26.62 -14.95 -6.65
C ALA A 12 26.49 -14.69 -5.14
N THR A 13 26.09 -13.48 -4.74
CA THR A 13 25.86 -13.14 -3.33
C THR A 13 24.63 -13.85 -2.78
N LEU A 14 23.52 -13.89 -3.53
CA LEU A 14 22.29 -14.58 -3.11
C LEU A 14 22.48 -16.08 -2.96
N ALA A 15 23.30 -16.71 -3.82
CA ALA A 15 23.63 -18.13 -3.73
C ALA A 15 24.36 -18.51 -2.44
N GLN A 16 24.94 -17.55 -1.71
CA GLN A 16 25.55 -17.81 -0.40
C GLN A 16 24.52 -18.06 0.71
N VAL A 17 23.26 -17.68 0.49
CA VAL A 17 22.17 -17.88 1.44
C VAL A 17 21.44 -19.17 1.08
N SER A 18 21.84 -20.29 1.70
CA SER A 18 21.17 -21.58 1.48
C SER A 18 19.84 -21.63 2.25
N ILE A 19 18.72 -21.74 1.54
CA ILE A 19 17.40 -22.03 2.11
C ILE A 19 17.11 -23.51 1.87
N ARG A 20 16.80 -24.26 2.94
CA ARG A 20 16.52 -25.70 2.88
C ARG A 20 15.16 -26.00 3.50
N PRO A 21 14.52 -27.14 3.15
CA PRO A 21 13.32 -27.60 3.82
C PRO A 21 13.53 -27.75 5.33
N GLY A 22 12.45 -27.57 6.09
CA GLY A 22 12.47 -27.58 7.55
C GLY A 22 12.84 -26.23 8.19
N ILE A 23 13.29 -26.29 9.45
CA ILE A 23 13.52 -25.08 10.26
C ILE A 23 14.92 -24.51 10.00
N SER A 24 14.98 -23.25 9.55
CA SER A 24 16.26 -22.55 9.35
C SER A 24 16.87 -22.05 10.66
N ASN A 25 17.85 -22.78 11.20
CA ASN A 25 18.61 -22.36 12.39
C ASN A 25 19.36 -21.04 12.20
N GLN A 26 19.79 -20.74 10.97
CA GLN A 26 20.47 -19.47 10.68
C GLN A 26 19.53 -18.27 10.91
N LEU A 27 18.25 -18.41 10.55
CA LEU A 27 17.25 -17.38 10.76
C LEU A 27 17.06 -17.10 12.26
N PHE A 28 16.97 -18.15 13.08
CA PHE A 28 16.87 -18.01 14.54
C PHE A 28 18.13 -17.43 15.19
N ASN A 29 19.32 -17.72 14.66
CA ASN A 29 20.56 -17.10 15.11
C ASN A 29 20.62 -15.60 14.81
N VAL A 30 20.04 -15.15 13.70
CA VAL A 30 19.93 -13.72 13.38
C VAL A 30 18.86 -13.06 14.26
N LEU A 31 17.71 -13.73 14.44
CA LEU A 31 16.62 -13.24 15.28
C LEU A 31 17.07 -13.10 16.74
N SER A 32 17.81 -14.06 17.30
CA SER A 32 18.29 -14.00 18.68
C SER A 32 19.18 -12.79 18.97
N ARG A 33 19.93 -12.32 17.97
CA ARG A 33 20.74 -11.09 18.06
C ARG A 33 19.91 -9.80 18.00
N LYS A 34 18.73 -9.85 17.38
CA LYS A 34 17.84 -8.70 17.19
C LYS A 34 16.69 -8.60 18.21
N ILE A 35 16.40 -9.67 18.95
CA ILE A 35 15.31 -9.68 19.93
C ILE A 35 15.60 -8.70 21.07
N GLY A 36 14.65 -7.80 21.33
CA GLY A 36 14.71 -6.84 22.42
C GLY A 36 14.81 -7.49 23.81
N ARG A 37 15.42 -6.79 24.76
CA ARG A 37 15.52 -7.25 26.15
C ARG A 37 14.15 -7.28 26.86
N ASN A 38 13.18 -6.50 26.40
CA ASN A 38 11.86 -6.41 27.02
C ASN A 38 10.99 -7.63 26.71
N LYS A 39 10.24 -8.10 27.71
CA LYS A 39 9.30 -9.23 27.56
C LYS A 39 8.20 -8.97 26.53
N ARG A 40 7.79 -7.71 26.33
CA ARG A 40 6.76 -7.32 25.36
C ARG A 40 7.22 -7.47 23.91
N ASP A 41 8.50 -7.24 23.63
CA ASP A 41 9.10 -7.35 22.29
C ASP A 41 9.31 -8.82 21.87
N ARG A 42 9.13 -9.75 22.81
CA ARG A 42 9.24 -11.20 22.61
C ARG A 42 7.90 -11.88 22.35
N ILE A 43 6.81 -11.15 22.46
CA ILE A 43 5.49 -11.67 22.10
C ILE A 43 5.48 -11.75 20.57
N CYS A 44 5.05 -12.89 20.04
CA CYS A 44 4.94 -13.12 18.60
C CYS A 44 3.75 -14.04 18.32
N THR A 45 3.26 -13.97 17.10
CA THR A 45 2.21 -14.85 16.58
C THR A 45 2.85 -15.78 15.56
N ILE A 46 2.57 -17.07 15.67
CA ILE A 46 2.88 -18.05 14.63
C ILE A 46 1.67 -18.11 13.70
N ILE A 47 1.92 -17.87 12.42
CA ILE A 47 0.95 -18.04 11.34
C ILE A 47 1.43 -19.24 10.53
N PHE A 48 0.52 -20.14 10.19
CA PHE A 48 0.82 -21.30 9.36
C PHE A 48 -0.26 -21.48 8.30
N ASP A 49 0.16 -21.91 7.12
CA ASP A 49 -0.74 -22.19 6.00
C ASP A 49 -0.09 -23.22 5.06
N GLU A 50 -0.90 -23.81 4.18
CA GLU A 50 -0.45 -24.73 3.12
C GLU A 50 -0.63 -24.07 1.76
N ILE A 51 0.42 -24.14 0.93
CA ILE A 51 0.42 -23.58 -0.41
C ILE A 51 0.51 -24.72 -1.41
N GLN A 52 -0.49 -24.81 -2.30
CA GLN A 52 -0.42 -25.75 -3.42
C GLN A 52 0.65 -25.31 -4.41
N ILE A 53 1.50 -26.26 -4.79
CA ILE A 53 2.56 -26.08 -5.77
C ILE A 53 2.36 -27.06 -6.93
N GLN A 54 2.91 -26.71 -8.09
CA GLN A 54 2.93 -27.64 -9.20
C GLN A 54 3.94 -28.76 -8.91
N PRO A 55 3.54 -30.04 -8.95
CA PRO A 55 4.46 -31.16 -8.76
C PRO A 55 5.52 -31.16 -9.87
N HIS A 56 6.79 -31.02 -9.49
CA HIS A 56 7.90 -31.01 -10.44
C HIS A 56 9.20 -31.49 -9.77
N LEU A 57 10.11 -32.03 -10.57
CA LEU A 57 11.43 -32.45 -10.13
C LEU A 57 12.49 -31.64 -10.88
N ASP A 58 13.30 -30.90 -10.13
CA ASP A 58 14.43 -30.16 -10.66
C ASP A 58 15.74 -30.78 -10.20
N TYR A 59 16.77 -30.71 -11.03
CA TYR A 59 18.11 -31.12 -10.67
C TYR A 59 19.01 -29.89 -10.45
N LEU A 60 19.42 -29.68 -9.20
CA LEU A 60 20.35 -28.64 -8.81
C LEU A 60 21.80 -29.10 -9.06
N LEU A 61 22.37 -28.70 -10.20
CA LEU A 61 23.72 -29.09 -10.62
C LEU A 61 24.80 -28.75 -9.58
N HIS A 62 24.67 -27.62 -8.89
CA HIS A 62 25.66 -27.14 -7.91
C HIS A 62 25.62 -27.90 -6.58
N GLU A 63 24.50 -28.59 -6.27
CA GLU A 63 24.36 -29.43 -5.08
C GLU A 63 24.39 -30.93 -5.41
N ASP A 64 24.48 -31.29 -6.69
CA ASP A 64 24.31 -32.68 -7.16
C ASP A 64 23.06 -33.33 -6.55
N ARG A 65 21.94 -32.60 -6.63
CA ARG A 65 20.72 -32.94 -5.88
C ARG A 65 19.47 -32.75 -6.72
N VAL A 66 18.64 -33.79 -6.77
CA VAL A 66 17.25 -33.67 -7.24
C VAL A 66 16.38 -33.08 -6.13
N ILE A 67 15.61 -32.04 -6.41
CA ILE A 67 14.62 -31.40 -5.53
C ILE A 67 13.20 -31.64 -6.07
N GLY A 68 12.19 -31.32 -5.26
CA GLY A 68 10.77 -31.47 -5.63
C GLY A 68 10.10 -32.73 -5.08
N PHE A 69 10.81 -33.53 -4.29
CA PHE A 69 10.21 -34.56 -3.45
C PHE A 69 9.76 -33.98 -2.11
N GLU A 70 8.80 -34.64 -1.47
CA GLU A 70 8.40 -34.33 -0.10
C GLU A 70 9.61 -34.39 0.84
N ASP A 71 9.88 -33.29 1.52
CA ASP A 71 11.02 -33.13 2.43
C ASP A 71 10.61 -32.18 3.57
N ASP A 72 10.54 -32.70 4.80
CA ASP A 72 10.22 -31.90 5.99
C ASP A 72 11.48 -31.33 6.68
N GLY A 73 12.66 -31.56 6.08
CA GLY A 73 13.98 -31.22 6.61
C GLY A 73 14.57 -32.26 7.57
N THR A 74 13.79 -33.26 7.99
CA THR A 74 14.23 -34.40 8.82
C THR A 74 14.10 -35.73 8.09
N LYS A 75 13.07 -35.86 7.26
CA LYS A 75 12.74 -37.02 6.45
C LYS A 75 12.40 -36.55 5.05
N ARG A 76 12.83 -37.36 4.09
CA ARG A 76 12.53 -37.19 2.68
C ARG A 76 11.83 -38.43 2.18
N SER A 77 10.70 -38.25 1.52
CA SER A 77 9.93 -39.33 0.91
C SER A 77 10.25 -39.44 -0.58
N GLY A 78 9.83 -40.54 -1.22
CA GLY A 78 9.93 -40.73 -2.66
C GLY A 78 8.76 -40.12 -3.44
N ALA A 79 7.78 -39.51 -2.77
CA ALA A 79 6.66 -38.86 -3.41
C ALA A 79 7.04 -37.44 -3.85
N VAL A 80 6.47 -37.01 -4.98
CA VAL A 80 6.64 -35.66 -5.52
C VAL A 80 5.75 -34.73 -4.72
N ALA A 81 6.32 -33.63 -4.21
CA ALA A 81 5.58 -32.68 -3.39
C ALA A 81 4.62 -31.86 -4.27
N ASP A 82 3.37 -31.77 -3.83
CA ASP A 82 2.29 -30.99 -4.45
C ASP A 82 1.77 -29.86 -3.55
N ASP A 83 2.12 -29.87 -2.27
CA ASP A 83 1.83 -28.78 -1.32
C ASP A 83 3.09 -28.43 -0.49
N VAL A 84 3.11 -27.21 0.04
CA VAL A 84 4.17 -26.71 0.95
C VAL A 84 3.55 -26.12 2.20
N ALA A 85 3.91 -26.67 3.36
CA ALA A 85 3.58 -26.08 4.65
C ALA A 85 4.51 -24.90 4.97
N VAL A 86 3.95 -23.72 5.18
CA VAL A 86 4.70 -22.49 5.48
C VAL A 86 4.35 -22.01 6.88
N PHE A 87 5.39 -21.80 7.70
CA PHE A 87 5.26 -21.23 9.05
C PHE A 87 5.97 -19.89 9.10
N MET A 88 5.26 -18.84 9.53
CA MET A 88 5.78 -17.49 9.71
C MET A 88 5.69 -17.06 11.16
N LEU A 89 6.83 -16.61 11.71
CA LEU A 89 6.89 -15.91 12.98
C LEU A 89 6.71 -14.41 12.75
N ARG A 90 5.63 -13.84 13.27
CA ARG A 90 5.34 -12.41 13.22
C ARG A 90 5.57 -11.79 14.59
N ALA A 91 6.51 -10.86 14.69
CA ALA A 91 6.70 -10.07 15.92
C ALA A 91 5.39 -9.37 16.28
N SER A 92 5.02 -9.44 17.57
CA SER A 92 3.74 -8.88 17.98
C SER A 92 3.83 -7.36 17.99
N SER A 93 2.91 -6.78 17.23
CA SER A 93 2.59 -5.36 17.14
C SER A 93 3.49 -4.51 16.24
N ILE A 94 2.92 -4.12 15.10
CA ILE A 94 3.41 -3.03 14.24
C ILE A 94 3.72 -1.77 15.07
N VAL A 95 2.97 -1.55 16.16
CA VAL A 95 3.11 -0.42 17.09
C VAL A 95 4.50 -0.38 17.74
N SER A 96 5.04 -1.51 18.21
CA SER A 96 6.34 -1.53 18.90
C SER A 96 7.48 -1.24 17.92
N PHE A 97 7.40 -1.84 16.74
CA PHE A 97 8.40 -1.65 15.68
C PHE A 97 8.39 -0.22 15.14
N TYR A 98 7.21 0.35 14.92
CA TYR A 98 7.04 1.74 14.51
C TYR A 98 7.72 2.70 15.50
N LYS A 99 7.44 2.54 16.81
CA LYS A 99 8.04 3.36 17.87
C LYS A 99 9.57 3.28 17.85
N HIS A 100 10.11 2.07 17.72
CA HIS A 100 11.55 1.86 17.75
C HIS A 100 12.25 2.47 16.53
N ILE A 101 11.68 2.32 15.33
CA ILE A 101 12.24 2.92 14.11
C ILE A 101 12.25 4.44 14.21
N VAL A 102 11.12 5.04 14.62
CA VAL A 102 11.04 6.50 14.74
C VAL A 102 12.06 7.01 15.75
N ALA A 103 12.14 6.41 16.93
CA ALA A 103 13.09 6.82 17.97
C ALA A 103 14.56 6.72 17.52
N GLU A 104 14.96 5.62 16.88
CA GLU A 104 16.35 5.43 16.41
C GLU A 104 16.69 6.35 15.23
N ALA A 105 15.77 6.55 14.28
CA ALA A 105 15.99 7.47 13.17
C ALA A 105 16.12 8.93 13.66
N THR A 106 15.26 9.35 14.60
CA THR A 106 15.37 10.67 15.24
C THR A 106 16.70 10.81 15.99
N ALA A 107 17.16 9.77 16.69
CA ALA A 107 18.45 9.80 17.39
C ALA A 107 19.67 9.96 16.45
N VAL A 108 19.56 9.48 15.20
CA VAL A 108 20.58 9.66 14.14
C VAL A 108 20.48 11.06 13.49
N GLY A 109 19.43 11.82 13.79
CA GLY A 109 19.21 13.19 13.29
C GLY A 109 18.19 13.30 12.16
N PHE A 110 17.44 12.24 11.84
CA PHE A 110 16.35 12.34 10.86
C PHE A 110 15.11 12.99 11.47
N ASN A 111 14.55 13.99 10.79
CA ASN A 111 13.28 14.60 11.17
C ASN A 111 12.11 13.93 10.43
N ILE A 112 11.48 12.93 11.04
CA ILE A 112 10.36 12.19 10.43
C ILE A 112 9.05 12.93 10.66
N ILE A 113 8.56 13.66 9.67
CA ILE A 113 7.33 14.48 9.81
C ILE A 113 6.07 13.62 9.64
N ALA A 114 6.13 12.58 8.81
CA ALA A 114 4.97 11.75 8.50
C ALA A 114 5.35 10.30 8.15
N SER A 115 4.40 9.40 8.32
CA SER A 115 4.48 8.00 7.89
C SER A 115 3.35 7.69 6.91
N VAL A 116 3.58 6.77 5.98
CA VAL A 116 2.60 6.38 4.95
C VAL A 116 2.42 4.86 4.98
N CYS A 117 1.18 4.38 5.03
CA CYS A 117 0.87 2.95 4.92
C CYS A 117 -0.42 2.69 4.11
N ASP A 118 -0.70 1.44 3.77
CA ASP A 118 -1.99 1.07 3.19
C ASP A 118 -3.12 1.06 4.25
N MET A 119 -4.35 0.82 3.80
CA MET A 119 -5.54 0.70 4.67
C MET A 119 -5.83 -0.74 5.10
N GLY A 120 -4.82 -1.60 5.20
CA GLY A 120 -4.97 -2.94 5.74
C GLY A 120 -5.47 -2.89 7.20
N SER A 121 -6.35 -3.83 7.58
CA SER A 121 -6.94 -3.89 8.93
C SER A 121 -5.89 -3.86 10.06
N ASN A 122 -4.75 -4.52 9.85
CA ASN A 122 -3.62 -4.51 10.77
C ASN A 122 -2.98 -3.12 10.91
N ASN A 123 -2.84 -2.37 9.81
CA ASN A 123 -2.25 -1.03 9.80
C ASN A 123 -3.20 -0.01 10.42
N ILE A 124 -4.50 -0.09 10.10
CA ILE A 124 -5.54 0.72 10.75
C ILE A 124 -5.52 0.49 12.26
N LYS A 125 -5.52 -0.78 12.70
CA LYS A 125 -5.44 -1.12 14.13
C LYS A 125 -4.18 -0.56 14.77
N ALA A 126 -3.03 -0.67 14.12
CA ALA A 126 -1.76 -0.16 14.64
C ALA A 126 -1.75 1.38 14.77
N ILE A 127 -2.29 2.09 13.78
CA ILE A 127 -2.44 3.56 13.85
C ILE A 127 -3.34 3.94 15.03
N ASN A 128 -4.49 3.30 15.17
CA ASN A 128 -5.40 3.57 16.29
C ASN A 128 -4.71 3.30 17.65
N ASP A 129 -4.04 2.15 17.79
CA ASP A 129 -3.29 1.81 18.99
C ASP A 129 -2.17 2.84 19.30
N LEU A 130 -1.55 3.43 18.27
CA LEU A 130 -0.52 4.48 18.38
C LEU A 130 -1.11 5.84 18.77
N LEU A 131 -2.25 6.23 18.18
CA LEU A 131 -2.96 7.47 18.51
C LEU A 131 -3.49 7.43 19.94
N ASP A 132 -4.12 6.32 20.33
CA ASP A 132 -4.57 6.10 21.71
C ASP A 132 -3.41 6.13 22.70
N TYR A 133 -2.27 5.55 22.31
CA TYR A 133 -1.05 5.66 23.10
C TYR A 133 -0.58 7.11 23.25
N SER A 134 -0.66 7.90 22.18
CA SER A 134 -0.22 9.30 22.17
C SER A 134 -1.11 10.17 23.06
N LYS A 135 -2.43 9.96 23.01
CA LYS A 135 -3.38 10.62 23.91
C LYS A 135 -3.11 10.32 25.39
N ARG A 136 -2.69 9.10 25.71
CA ARG A 136 -2.31 8.70 27.08
C ARG A 136 -1.01 9.34 27.58
N LEU A 137 -0.19 9.94 26.70
CA LEU A 137 1.04 10.64 27.08
C LEU A 137 0.79 12.10 27.48
N GLN A 138 -0.43 12.61 27.30
CA GLN A 138 -0.79 13.97 27.71
C GLN A 138 -0.56 14.14 29.23
N THR A 139 0.31 15.06 29.59
CA THR A 139 0.72 15.27 31.00
C THR A 139 -0.06 16.36 31.72
N SER A 140 -0.72 17.27 31.00
CA SER A 140 -1.52 18.37 31.55
C SER A 140 -2.65 18.79 30.59
N GLU A 141 -3.58 19.61 31.05
CA GLU A 141 -4.64 20.20 30.20
C GLU A 141 -4.06 21.10 29.09
N ASP A 142 -2.91 21.74 29.33
CA ASP A 142 -2.22 22.59 28.36
C ASP A 142 -1.43 21.78 27.29
N ASP A 143 -1.15 20.50 27.55
CA ASP A 143 -0.40 19.61 26.67
C ASP A 143 -1.33 18.83 25.71
N VAL A 144 -2.06 19.55 24.86
CA VAL A 144 -3.06 18.95 23.97
C VAL A 144 -2.40 18.20 22.81
N VAL A 145 -2.60 16.88 22.78
CA VAL A 145 -2.20 16.03 21.65
C VAL A 145 -3.27 16.12 20.56
N LEU A 146 -2.89 16.54 19.36
CA LEU A 146 -3.79 16.53 18.21
C LEU A 146 -4.25 15.10 17.86
N ASP A 147 -5.51 14.94 17.49
CA ASP A 147 -6.14 13.63 17.23
C ASP A 147 -5.42 12.77 16.19
N ASN A 148 -4.70 13.40 15.26
CA ASN A 148 -4.06 12.75 14.12
C ASN A 148 -2.53 12.75 14.24
N VAL A 149 -1.98 12.91 15.45
CA VAL A 149 -0.54 12.98 15.68
C VAL A 149 -0.10 11.83 16.59
N ILE A 150 0.91 11.09 16.13
CA ILE A 150 1.56 10.05 16.91
C ILE A 150 2.75 10.67 17.63
N ARG A 151 2.75 10.60 18.97
CA ARG A 151 3.86 11.02 19.83
C ARG A 151 4.71 9.82 20.25
N ILE A 152 6.00 9.92 19.95
CA ILE A 152 7.00 8.90 20.30
C ILE A 152 7.97 9.49 21.33
N PRO A 153 8.07 8.93 22.54
CA PRO A 153 9.03 9.41 23.53
C PRO A 153 10.47 9.13 23.09
N LEU A 154 11.33 10.12 23.30
CA LEU A 154 12.76 10.09 23.04
C LEU A 154 13.55 9.93 24.35
N ARG A 155 14.87 9.70 24.22
CA ARG A 155 15.76 9.42 25.37
C ARG A 155 16.01 10.63 26.27
N ASP A 156 15.80 11.83 25.74
CA ASP A 156 15.96 13.14 26.39
C ASP A 156 14.66 13.64 27.04
N ASN A 157 13.67 12.77 27.20
CA ASN A 157 12.36 13.09 27.75
C ASN A 157 11.55 14.08 26.87
N GLN A 158 11.93 14.23 25.60
CA GLN A 158 11.13 14.90 24.58
C GLN A 158 10.27 13.91 23.79
N TYR A 159 9.42 14.43 22.92
CA TYR A 159 8.60 13.64 22.01
C TYR A 159 8.93 13.99 20.55
N HIS A 160 8.94 12.96 19.71
CA HIS A 160 8.93 13.13 18.26
C HIS A 160 7.51 12.92 17.74
N GLU A 161 7.00 13.89 16.99
CA GLU A 161 5.65 13.89 16.44
C GLU A 161 5.65 13.42 14.98
N VAL A 162 4.75 12.48 14.66
CA VAL A 162 4.61 11.93 13.30
C VAL A 162 3.14 11.89 12.90
N ILE A 163 2.82 12.39 11.71
CA ILE A 163 1.48 12.31 11.13
C ILE A 163 1.33 10.98 10.36
N PRO A 164 0.41 10.08 10.74
CA PRO A 164 0.12 8.89 9.96
C PRO A 164 -0.76 9.25 8.76
N LEU A 165 -0.37 8.78 7.59
CA LEU A 165 -1.05 9.02 6.32
C LEU A 165 -1.34 7.69 5.64
N PHE A 166 -2.44 7.64 4.90
CA PHE A 166 -2.72 6.51 4.02
C PHE A 166 -2.15 6.75 2.62
N ASP A 167 -1.73 5.67 1.97
CA ASP A 167 -1.28 5.71 0.58
C ASP A 167 -2.37 6.31 -0.33
N PRO A 168 -2.10 7.44 -1.00
CA PRO A 168 -3.01 8.06 -1.95
C PRO A 168 -3.47 7.13 -3.08
N SER A 169 -2.59 6.26 -3.56
CA SER A 169 -2.91 5.33 -4.65
C SER A 169 -3.94 4.30 -4.20
N TYR A 170 -3.80 3.81 -2.97
CA TYR A 170 -4.74 2.89 -2.35
C TYR A 170 -6.08 3.59 -2.05
N LEU A 171 -6.04 4.83 -1.57
CA LEU A 171 -7.22 5.69 -1.36
C LEU A 171 -8.04 5.84 -2.65
N LEU A 172 -7.37 6.14 -3.77
CA LEU A 172 -8.03 6.26 -5.08
C LEU A 172 -8.65 4.94 -5.52
N LYS A 173 -7.94 3.82 -5.30
CA LYS A 173 -8.44 2.48 -5.62
C LYS A 173 -9.67 2.13 -4.78
N ALA A 174 -9.63 2.42 -3.48
CA ALA A 174 -10.74 2.20 -2.56
C ALA A 174 -11.95 3.07 -2.93
N PHE A 175 -11.74 4.35 -3.25
CA PHE A 175 -12.78 5.25 -3.71
C PHE A 175 -13.44 4.75 -5.01
N ARG A 176 -12.63 4.36 -6.00
CA ARG A 176 -13.12 3.77 -7.26
C ARG A 176 -13.98 2.53 -6.99
N ASN A 177 -13.47 1.58 -6.20
CA ASN A 177 -14.20 0.36 -5.88
C ASN A 177 -15.52 0.66 -5.16
N GLY A 178 -15.50 1.61 -4.22
CA GLY A 178 -16.70 2.09 -3.54
C GLY A 178 -17.71 2.69 -4.51
N LEU A 179 -17.26 3.46 -5.51
CA LEU A 179 -18.13 4.06 -6.53
C LEU A 179 -18.68 3.05 -7.55
N LEU A 180 -17.93 1.97 -7.83
CA LEU A 180 -18.38 0.85 -8.66
C LEU A 180 -19.51 0.06 -7.99
N GLU A 181 -19.42 -0.14 -6.68
CA GLU A 181 -20.38 -0.94 -5.92
C GLU A 181 -21.56 -0.11 -5.38
N ARG A 182 -21.37 1.19 -5.16
CA ARG A 182 -22.33 2.05 -4.46
C ARG A 182 -22.34 3.47 -5.03
N ASP A 183 -23.47 4.13 -4.87
CA ASP A 183 -23.60 5.55 -5.17
C ASP A 183 -22.86 6.40 -4.11
N CYS A 184 -22.01 7.32 -4.57
CA CYS A 184 -21.32 8.27 -3.70
C CYS A 184 -22.20 9.50 -3.48
N GLN A 185 -22.40 9.90 -2.22
CA GLN A 185 -23.20 11.07 -1.89
C GLN A 185 -22.33 12.14 -1.25
N PHE A 186 -22.47 13.37 -1.69
CA PHE A 186 -21.73 14.51 -1.16
C PHE A 186 -22.60 15.75 -1.12
N THR A 187 -22.26 16.66 -0.22
CA THR A 187 -22.92 17.96 -0.11
C THR A 187 -22.05 19.01 -0.76
N TRP A 188 -22.60 19.73 -1.73
CA TRP A 188 -21.91 20.85 -2.36
C TRP A 188 -22.41 22.17 -1.76
N SER A 189 -21.51 22.96 -1.17
CA SER A 189 -21.85 24.25 -0.55
C SER A 189 -21.24 25.41 -1.34
N ARG A 190 -21.85 25.77 -2.47
CA ARG A 190 -21.77 27.13 -3.03
C ARG A 190 -23.21 27.63 -3.20
N GLY A 191 -23.75 28.27 -2.15
CA GLY A 191 -25.08 28.90 -2.16
C GLY A 191 -26.13 28.19 -1.30
N GLN A 192 -26.54 26.97 -1.68
CA GLN A 192 -27.46 26.12 -0.90
C GLN A 192 -26.86 24.72 -0.74
N GLN A 193 -26.93 24.13 0.46
CA GLN A 193 -26.55 22.74 0.70
C GLN A 193 -27.47 21.83 -0.10
N GLN A 194 -27.00 21.38 -1.26
CA GLN A 194 -27.69 20.37 -2.06
C GLN A 194 -26.97 19.04 -1.90
N ARG A 195 -27.75 17.99 -1.63
CA ARG A 195 -27.27 16.60 -1.64
C ARG A 195 -27.14 16.16 -3.08
N ILE A 196 -25.93 15.82 -3.47
CA ILE A 196 -25.58 15.39 -4.81
C ILE A 196 -25.18 13.92 -4.74
N VAL A 197 -25.56 13.17 -5.77
CA VAL A 197 -25.21 11.77 -5.91
C VAL A 197 -24.33 11.62 -7.14
N ALA A 198 -23.14 11.03 -6.97
CA ALA A 198 -22.29 10.55 -8.05
C ALA A 198 -22.49 9.04 -8.19
N LYS A 199 -22.66 8.59 -9.43
CA LYS A 199 -22.85 7.17 -9.78
C LYS A 199 -21.81 6.75 -10.79
N TRP A 200 -21.42 5.49 -10.78
CA TRP A 200 -20.53 4.94 -11.82
C TRP A 200 -21.12 5.09 -13.22
N ALA A 201 -22.44 4.91 -13.37
CA ALA A 201 -23.15 5.09 -14.64
C ALA A 201 -22.97 6.48 -15.27
N TYR A 202 -22.69 7.51 -14.48
CA TYR A 202 -22.37 8.85 -15.00
C TYR A 202 -21.01 8.89 -15.68
N ILE A 203 -20.05 8.12 -15.17
CA ILE A 203 -18.72 7.97 -15.74
C ILE A 203 -18.79 7.14 -17.03
N GLU A 204 -19.56 6.04 -17.04
CA GLU A 204 -19.78 5.22 -18.25
C GLU A 204 -20.47 6.02 -19.36
N ARG A 205 -21.51 6.80 -19.01
CA ARG A 205 -22.20 7.67 -19.96
C ARG A 205 -21.27 8.73 -20.53
N MET A 206 -20.37 9.28 -19.72
CA MET A 206 -19.33 10.18 -20.22
C MET A 206 -18.39 9.49 -21.18
N ASP A 207 -17.91 8.29 -20.85
CA ASP A 207 -16.98 7.57 -21.72
C ASP A 207 -17.61 7.24 -23.07
N GLN A 208 -18.89 6.84 -23.08
CA GLN A 208 -19.68 6.64 -24.30
C GLN A 208 -19.82 7.93 -25.15
N ILE A 209 -20.08 9.07 -24.51
CA ILE A 209 -20.14 10.36 -25.20
C ILE A 209 -18.77 10.72 -25.78
N PHE A 210 -17.69 10.52 -25.01
CA PHE A 210 -16.33 10.78 -25.47
C PHE A 210 -15.94 9.87 -26.62
N ASP A 211 -16.27 8.58 -26.57
CA ASP A 211 -15.96 7.64 -27.65
C ASP A 211 -16.80 7.93 -28.89
N SER A 212 -18.05 8.39 -28.74
CA SER A 212 -18.88 8.87 -29.84
C SER A 212 -18.29 10.12 -30.50
N VAL A 213 -17.76 11.07 -29.71
CA VAL A 213 -17.06 12.26 -30.19
C VAL A 213 -15.70 11.91 -30.82
N LYS A 214 -15.04 10.85 -30.33
CA LYS A 214 -13.78 10.32 -30.87
C LYS A 214 -13.99 9.60 -32.20
N GLN A 215 -15.07 8.82 -32.33
CA GLN A 215 -15.50 8.20 -33.60
C GLN A 215 -15.90 9.25 -34.64
N LEU A 216 -16.44 10.40 -34.23
CA LEU A 216 -16.70 11.54 -35.11
C LEU A 216 -15.42 12.30 -35.54
N SER A 217 -14.29 12.07 -34.89
CA SER A 217 -13.03 12.79 -35.16
C SER A 217 -11.87 11.92 -35.66
N LEU A 218 -12.01 10.59 -35.72
CA LEU A 218 -10.97 9.68 -36.19
C LEU A 218 -11.56 8.56 -37.07
N GLN A 219 -11.31 8.65 -38.38
CA GLN A 219 -11.08 7.45 -39.19
C GLN A 219 -9.78 6.79 -38.67
N ASP A 220 -9.84 5.48 -38.47
CA ASP A 220 -8.75 4.53 -38.15
C ASP A 220 -8.15 4.55 -36.73
N VAL A 221 -8.40 3.46 -35.97
CA VAL A 221 -7.45 2.36 -35.68
C VAL A 221 -8.04 1.49 -34.56
N HIS A 222 -8.22 0.20 -34.85
CA HIS A 222 -8.64 -0.84 -33.92
C HIS A 222 -7.59 -1.12 -32.83
N GLY A 223 -8.04 -1.43 -31.62
CA GLY A 223 -7.20 -1.92 -30.54
C GLY A 223 -8.05 -2.35 -29.34
N ASP A 224 -8.48 -3.60 -29.38
CA ASP A 224 -9.20 -4.31 -28.33
C ASP A 224 -8.34 -4.47 -27.07
N SER A 225 -8.90 -4.27 -25.88
CA SER A 225 -8.44 -4.91 -24.63
C SER A 225 -9.40 -4.65 -23.48
N ASP A 226 -10.39 -5.53 -23.37
CA ASP A 226 -11.01 -5.84 -22.08
C ASP A 226 -9.97 -6.54 -21.17
N ASP A 227 -10.12 -6.41 -19.85
CA ASP A 227 -9.30 -6.99 -18.75
C ASP A 227 -8.04 -6.24 -18.23
N LEU A 228 -7.42 -5.32 -18.96
CA LEU A 228 -6.25 -4.55 -18.44
C LEU A 228 -6.62 -3.29 -17.62
N ALA A 229 -7.88 -2.87 -17.65
CA ALA A 229 -8.34 -1.63 -17.04
C ALA A 229 -8.50 -1.67 -15.50
N ARG A 230 -8.53 -2.86 -14.88
CA ARG A 230 -8.78 -3.00 -13.43
C ARG A 230 -7.58 -2.62 -12.55
N TYR A 231 -6.36 -2.62 -13.08
CA TYR A 231 -5.12 -2.52 -12.29
C TYR A 231 -4.27 -1.27 -12.53
N ALA A 232 -4.54 -0.47 -13.57
CA ALA A 232 -3.70 0.68 -13.89
C ALA A 232 -4.13 1.95 -13.14
N VAL A 233 -3.41 2.30 -12.06
CA VAL A 233 -3.48 3.62 -11.40
C VAL A 233 -3.22 4.75 -12.41
N GLY A 234 -2.39 4.49 -13.44
CA GLY A 234 -2.14 5.40 -14.55
C GLY A 234 -3.34 5.63 -15.47
N TYR A 235 -4.23 4.64 -15.65
CA TYR A 235 -5.45 4.81 -16.42
C TYR A 235 -6.47 5.66 -15.65
N ILE A 236 -6.61 5.45 -14.34
CA ILE A 236 -7.46 6.30 -13.48
C ILE A 236 -6.91 7.73 -13.44
N GLY A 237 -5.61 7.89 -13.21
CA GLY A 237 -4.96 9.20 -13.25
C GLY A 237 -5.13 9.90 -14.59
N GLY A 238 -4.89 9.22 -15.71
CA GLY A 238 -5.04 9.77 -17.07
C GLY A 238 -6.49 10.05 -17.48
N PHE A 239 -7.41 9.13 -17.18
CA PHE A 239 -8.84 9.25 -17.45
C PHE A 239 -9.45 10.42 -16.67
N LEU A 240 -9.15 10.52 -15.37
CA LEU A 240 -9.68 11.58 -14.53
C LEU A 240 -9.00 12.95 -14.80
N VAL A 241 -7.77 12.97 -15.33
CA VAL A 241 -7.00 14.21 -15.60
C VAL A 241 -7.13 14.76 -17.02
N HIS A 242 -7.33 13.92 -18.04
CA HIS A 242 -7.38 14.35 -19.44
C HIS A 242 -8.76 14.26 -20.09
N LYS A 243 -9.62 13.31 -19.69
CA LYS A 243 -10.98 13.19 -20.27
C LYS A 243 -12.02 14.08 -19.56
N LEU A 244 -11.79 14.56 -18.33
CA LEU A 244 -12.82 15.28 -17.53
C LEU A 244 -12.64 16.80 -17.41
N SER A 245 -11.86 17.46 -18.27
CA SER A 245 -11.84 18.94 -18.37
C SER A 245 -13.13 19.47 -19.00
N LEU A 246 -14.19 19.55 -18.21
CA LEU A 246 -15.53 19.97 -18.64
C LEU A 246 -15.83 21.46 -18.46
N GLU A 247 -14.85 22.29 -18.10
CA GLU A 247 -15.06 23.75 -18.13
C GLU A 247 -15.37 24.28 -19.54
N LYS A 248 -15.10 23.50 -20.60
CA LYS A 248 -15.33 23.90 -22.00
C LYS A 248 -16.66 23.45 -22.62
N TYR A 249 -17.46 22.61 -21.95
CA TYR A 249 -18.71 22.11 -22.51
C TYR A 249 -19.88 22.43 -21.58
N GLU A 250 -20.41 23.65 -21.69
CA GLU A 250 -21.79 23.94 -21.31
C GLU A 250 -22.71 23.17 -22.26
N CYS A 251 -22.94 21.90 -21.96
CA CYS A 251 -23.89 21.08 -22.68
C CYS A 251 -25.18 21.02 -21.86
N ASP A 252 -26.25 21.63 -22.37
CA ASP A 252 -27.62 21.59 -21.81
C ASP A 252 -28.18 20.17 -21.60
N ILE A 253 -27.49 19.15 -22.11
CA ILE A 253 -27.87 17.72 -22.04
C ILE A 253 -27.25 17.03 -20.80
N CYS A 254 -26.23 17.62 -20.16
CA CYS A 254 -25.51 17.00 -19.06
C CYS A 254 -26.10 17.41 -17.71
N GLN A 255 -26.96 16.54 -17.15
CA GLN A 255 -27.53 16.64 -15.80
C GLN A 255 -26.53 17.22 -14.77
N ARG A 256 -26.96 18.17 -13.92
CA ARG A 256 -26.11 18.81 -12.88
C ARG A 256 -25.22 17.83 -12.12
N ASN A 257 -25.71 16.63 -11.81
CA ASN A 257 -24.96 15.58 -11.12
C ASN A 257 -23.71 15.12 -11.89
N LEU A 258 -23.73 15.15 -13.22
CA LEU A 258 -22.62 14.81 -14.11
C LEU A 258 -21.49 15.86 -13.98
N GLN A 259 -21.83 17.14 -13.98
CA GLN A 259 -20.88 18.25 -13.76
C GLN A 259 -20.30 18.21 -12.34
N HIS A 260 -21.12 17.95 -11.33
CA HIS A 260 -20.64 17.83 -9.95
C HIS A 260 -19.79 16.58 -9.69
N THR A 261 -20.09 15.47 -10.37
CA THR A 261 -19.23 14.27 -10.37
C THR A 261 -17.87 14.58 -11.00
N ALA A 262 -17.85 15.32 -12.12
CA ALA A 262 -16.61 15.77 -12.76
C ALA A 262 -15.78 16.71 -11.87
N ILE A 263 -16.44 17.64 -11.15
CA ILE A 263 -15.78 18.53 -10.19
C ILE A 263 -15.17 17.72 -9.02
N GLN A 264 -15.92 16.76 -8.46
CA GLN A 264 -15.44 15.92 -7.37
C GLN A 264 -14.22 15.08 -7.79
N ILE A 265 -14.25 14.56 -9.01
CA ILE A 265 -13.13 13.86 -9.63
C ILE A 265 -11.93 14.80 -9.84
N THR A 266 -12.16 16.03 -10.30
CA THR A 266 -11.13 17.04 -10.52
C THR A 266 -10.47 17.46 -9.20
N ILE A 267 -11.24 17.58 -8.12
CA ILE A 267 -10.71 17.84 -6.77
C ILE A 267 -9.85 16.66 -6.31
N THR A 268 -10.33 15.43 -6.48
CA THR A 268 -9.61 14.22 -6.04
C THR A 268 -8.31 14.02 -6.81
N THR A 269 -8.30 14.31 -8.12
CA THR A 269 -7.10 14.27 -8.97
C THR A 269 -6.16 15.44 -8.75
N GLY A 270 -6.70 16.64 -8.50
CA GLY A 270 -5.93 17.81 -8.10
C GLY A 270 -5.19 17.57 -6.79
N TRP A 271 -5.88 16.98 -5.80
CA TRP A 271 -5.27 16.55 -4.54
C TRP A 271 -4.14 15.53 -4.76
N TRP A 272 -4.35 14.52 -5.62
CA TRP A 272 -3.33 13.54 -5.97
C TRP A 272 -2.11 14.16 -6.68
N LYS A 273 -2.33 15.11 -7.60
CA LYS A 273 -1.24 15.85 -8.27
C LYS A 273 -0.43 16.69 -7.27
N CYS A 274 -1.10 17.44 -6.40
CA CYS A 274 -0.44 18.20 -5.34
C CYS A 274 0.38 17.29 -4.43
N TRP A 275 -0.16 16.15 -4.04
CA TRP A 275 0.56 15.15 -3.25
C TRP A 275 1.82 14.62 -3.95
N ASN A 276 1.69 14.21 -5.21
CA ASN A 276 2.82 13.75 -6.01
C ASN A 276 3.88 14.83 -6.24
N MET A 277 3.49 16.11 -6.33
CA MET A 277 4.43 17.22 -6.41
C MET A 277 5.19 17.41 -5.08
N ILE A 278 4.52 17.29 -3.93
CA ILE A 278 5.16 17.36 -2.60
C ILE A 278 6.18 16.21 -2.44
N VAL A 279 5.80 14.99 -2.80
CA VAL A 279 6.70 13.80 -2.73
C VAL A 279 7.89 13.90 -3.70
N LYS A 280 7.75 14.60 -4.83
CA LYS A 280 8.87 14.85 -5.76
C LYS A 280 9.77 16.02 -5.34
N SER A 281 9.20 17.01 -4.65
CA SER A 281 9.93 18.19 -4.14
C SER A 281 10.88 17.85 -2.99
N THR A 282 10.60 16.78 -2.24
CA THR A 282 11.49 16.27 -1.17
C THR A 282 12.68 15.45 -1.69
N LYS A 283 12.80 15.25 -3.01
CA LYS A 283 14.03 14.75 -3.66
C LYS A 283 14.89 15.94 -4.08
N GLY A 284 15.43 16.66 -3.10
CA GLY A 284 16.54 17.60 -3.28
C GLY A 284 17.86 16.85 -3.31
#